data_AF-A0A246BJP6-F1
#
_entry.id   AF-A0A246BJP6-F1
#
_cell.length_a   1.000
_cell.length_b   1.000
_cell.length_c   1.000
_cell.angle_alpha   90.00
_cell.angle_beta   90.00
_cell.angle_gamma   90.00
#
_symmetry.space_group_name_H-M   'P 1'
#
loop_
_entity.id
_entity.type
_entity.pdbx_description
1 polymer ?
#
loop_
_entity_poly.entity_id
_entity_poly.type
_entity_poly.pdbx_seq_one_letter_code
_entity_poly.pdbx_strand_id
1 'polypeptide(L)'
;MSDFNPTPGHVNVITAENIETARPHLPPDQAEVLMIGCKTWAVTCEDGQRGQITRWPDRRGAIHLGGNLSLWGDWSYSGVLHTDGDFSDFDRHGQPV
;
A
#
# COMPACT_ATOMS: atom_id res chain seq x y z
N MET A 1 1.21 -15.71 -18.63
CA MET A 1 1.15 -15.32 -17.21
C MET A 1 1.80 -13.95 -17.14
N SER A 2 1.01 -12.91 -16.96
CA SER A 2 1.50 -11.53 -16.85
C SER A 2 2.04 -11.32 -15.45
N ASP A 3 3.35 -11.10 -15.35
CA ASP A 3 4.06 -10.88 -14.10
C ASP A 3 3.57 -9.58 -13.45
N PHE A 4 3.05 -9.69 -12.23
CA PHE A 4 2.74 -8.54 -11.40
C PHE A 4 4.07 -7.91 -10.98
N ASN A 5 4.51 -6.88 -11.70
CA ASN A 5 5.70 -6.11 -11.34
C ASN A 5 5.28 -4.71 -10.85
N PRO A 6 5.20 -4.48 -9.53
CA PRO A 6 4.87 -3.15 -9.01
C PRO A 6 6.01 -2.18 -9.35
N THR A 7 5.81 -1.41 -10.41
CA THR A 7 6.71 -0.31 -10.78
C THR A 7 6.42 0.88 -9.87
N PRO A 8 7.43 1.56 -9.30
CA PRO A 8 7.21 2.77 -8.51
C PRO A 8 6.34 3.79 -9.26
N GLY A 9 5.26 4.25 -8.62
CA GLY A 9 4.31 5.20 -9.22
C GLY A 9 3.23 4.58 -10.12
N HIS A 10 3.27 3.28 -10.42
CA HIS A 10 2.17 2.58 -11.07
C HIS A 10 1.21 2.01 -10.04
N VAL A 11 -0.05 2.45 -10.08
CA VAL A 11 -1.11 1.94 -9.20
C VAL A 11 -1.71 0.67 -9.80
N ASN A 12 -1.50 -0.45 -9.12
CA ASN A 12 -2.13 -1.72 -9.47
C ASN A 12 -3.50 -1.82 -8.79
N VAL A 13 -4.55 -1.96 -9.58
CA VAL A 13 -5.90 -2.25 -9.06
C VAL A 13 -6.06 -3.76 -8.94
N ILE A 14 -6.45 -4.23 -7.76
CA ILE A 14 -6.72 -5.64 -7.50
C ILE A 14 -8.07 -6.01 -8.11
N THR A 15 -8.03 -7.01 -8.99
CA THR A 15 -9.18 -7.57 -9.69
C THR A 15 -9.29 -9.06 -9.38
N ALA A 16 -10.39 -9.69 -9.78
CA ALA A 16 -10.53 -11.14 -9.68
C ALA A 16 -9.44 -11.89 -10.48
N GLU A 17 -8.89 -11.27 -11.53
CA GLU A 17 -7.90 -11.88 -12.42
C GLU A 17 -6.49 -11.85 -11.85
N ASN A 18 -6.16 -10.89 -10.97
CA ASN A 18 -4.79 -10.68 -10.49
C ASN A 18 -4.63 -10.83 -8.97
N ILE A 19 -5.70 -11.03 -8.20
CA ILE A 19 -5.60 -11.07 -6.74
C ILE A 19 -4.65 -12.17 -6.25
N GLU A 20 -4.74 -13.38 -6.84
CA GLU A 20 -3.89 -14.51 -6.47
C GLU A 20 -2.42 -14.30 -6.85
N THR A 21 -2.16 -13.57 -7.96
CA THR A 21 -0.79 -13.24 -8.35
C THR A 21 -0.24 -12.05 -7.58
N ALA A 22 -1.08 -11.12 -7.12
CA ALA A 22 -0.66 -9.96 -6.35
C ALA A 22 -0.33 -10.30 -4.88
N ARG A 23 -1.12 -11.17 -4.23
CA ARG A 23 -0.95 -11.59 -2.83
C ARG A 23 0.51 -11.89 -2.41
N PRO A 24 1.27 -12.74 -3.12
CA PRO A 24 2.64 -13.09 -2.71
C PRO A 24 3.66 -11.94 -2.83
N HIS A 25 3.29 -10.84 -3.48
CA HIS A 25 4.16 -9.66 -3.65
C HIS A 25 3.86 -8.52 -2.67
N LEU A 26 2.87 -8.70 -1.79
CA LEU A 26 2.50 -7.70 -0.78
C LEU A 26 3.03 -8.10 0.60
N PRO A 27 3.17 -7.12 1.52
CA PRO A 27 3.43 -7.40 2.93
C PRO A 27 2.40 -8.40 3.48
N PRO A 28 2.80 -9.41 4.28
CA PRO A 28 1.91 -10.49 4.71
C PRO A 28 0.62 -10.02 5.37
N ASP A 29 0.69 -8.98 6.21
CA ASP A 29 -0.47 -8.40 6.90
C ASP A 29 -1.42 -7.68 5.93
N GLN A 30 -0.90 -7.02 4.91
CA GLN A 30 -1.71 -6.44 3.84
C GLN A 30 -2.32 -7.52 2.94
N ALA A 31 -1.55 -8.58 2.65
CA ALA A 31 -1.97 -9.69 1.81
C ALA A 31 -3.11 -10.49 2.45
N GLU A 32 -3.12 -10.65 3.78
CA GLU A 32 -4.15 -11.38 4.54
C GLU A 32 -5.55 -10.78 4.32
N VAL A 33 -5.65 -9.45 4.35
CA VAL A 33 -6.92 -8.73 4.20
C VAL A 33 -7.12 -8.13 2.80
N LEU A 34 -6.34 -8.59 1.81
CA LEU A 34 -6.44 -8.13 0.43
C LEU A 34 -7.78 -8.53 -0.19
N MET A 35 -8.42 -7.57 -0.88
CA MET A 35 -9.70 -7.78 -1.56
C MET A 35 -9.73 -7.11 -2.94
N ILE A 36 -10.71 -7.50 -3.76
CA ILE A 36 -10.99 -6.86 -5.05
C ILE A 36 -11.31 -5.38 -4.83
N GLY A 37 -10.75 -4.53 -5.68
CA GLY A 37 -10.89 -3.08 -5.61
C GLY A 37 -9.79 -2.38 -4.81
N CYS A 38 -8.94 -3.13 -4.08
CA CYS A 38 -7.74 -2.54 -3.49
C CYS A 38 -6.85 -1.92 -4.57
N LYS A 39 -6.15 -0.84 -4.20
CA LYS A 39 -5.12 -0.21 -5.01
C LYS A 39 -3.80 -0.36 -4.29
N THR A 40 -2.80 -0.89 -4.96
CA THR A 40 -1.49 -1.14 -4.35
C THR A 40 -0.37 -0.66 -5.25
N TRP A 41 0.66 -0.05 -4.67
CA TRP A 41 1.80 0.48 -5.42
C TRP A 41 3.07 0.52 -4.56
N ALA A 42 4.21 0.43 -5.24
CA ALA A 42 5.51 0.60 -4.63
C ALA A 42 5.81 2.10 -4.45
N VAL A 43 6.49 2.42 -3.35
CA VAL A 43 6.98 3.76 -3.03
C VAL A 43 8.47 3.73 -2.71
N THR A 44 9.13 4.86 -2.90
CA THR A 44 10.51 5.10 -2.48
C THR A 44 10.55 6.41 -1.71
N CYS A 45 10.91 6.36 -0.43
CA CYS A 45 11.08 7.51 0.44
C CYS A 45 12.34 8.31 0.07
N GLU A 46 12.45 9.55 0.55
CA GLU A 46 13.58 10.44 0.22
C GLU A 46 14.96 9.88 0.59
N ASP A 47 15.04 9.07 1.64
CA ASP A 47 16.26 8.38 2.09
C ASP A 47 16.59 7.13 1.26
N GLY A 48 15.79 6.82 0.25
CA GLY A 48 15.93 5.63 -0.61
C GLY A 48 15.26 4.38 -0.05
N GLN A 49 14.61 4.45 1.12
CA GLN A 49 13.83 3.35 1.68
C GLN A 49 12.68 3.00 0.73
N ARG A 50 12.52 1.71 0.44
CA ARG A 50 11.45 1.21 -0.44
C ARG A 50 10.32 0.65 0.40
N GLY A 51 9.10 0.85 -0.09
CA GLY A 51 7.92 0.36 0.59
C GLY A 51 6.77 0.01 -0.34
N GLN A 52 5.69 -0.44 0.27
CA GLN A 52 4.43 -0.76 -0.39
C GLN A 52 3.29 -0.03 0.30
N ILE A 53 2.45 0.65 -0.48
CA ILE A 53 1.20 1.21 0.00
C ILE A 53 0.04 0.41 -0.57
N THR A 54 -0.96 0.15 0.26
CA THR A 54 -2.25 -0.39 -0.19
C THR A 54 -3.39 0.48 0.32
N ARG A 55 -4.36 0.74 -0.54
CA ARG A 55 -5.60 1.46 -0.26
C ARG A 55 -6.80 0.58 -0.56
N TRP A 56 -7.65 0.39 0.42
CA TRP A 56 -8.90 -0.36 0.31
C TRP A 56 -10.05 0.54 -0.16
N PRO A 57 -11.12 -0.04 -0.74
CA PRO A 57 -12.27 0.72 -1.25
C PRO A 57 -13.01 1.56 -0.20
N ASP A 58 -12.99 1.11 1.07
CA ASP A 58 -13.64 1.76 2.22
C ASP A 58 -12.84 2.92 2.82
N ARG A 59 -11.73 3.29 2.17
CA ARG A 59 -10.72 4.27 2.59
C ARG A 59 -9.72 3.78 3.62
N ARG A 60 -9.80 2.53 4.08
CA ARG A 60 -8.71 1.96 4.88
C ARG A 60 -7.41 1.96 4.05
N GLY A 61 -6.28 2.15 4.72
CA GLY A 61 -4.97 2.18 4.10
C GLY A 61 -3.91 1.52 4.96
N ALA A 62 -2.81 1.15 4.31
CA ALA A 62 -1.61 0.69 4.97
C ALA A 62 -0.38 1.13 4.18
N ILE A 63 0.70 1.43 4.91
CA ILE A 63 2.04 1.62 4.36
C ILE A 63 3.02 0.68 5.06
N HIS A 64 3.86 0.02 4.27
CA HIS A 64 4.95 -0.82 4.75
C HIS A 64 6.26 -0.26 4.23
N LEU A 65 7.11 0.28 5.11
CA LEU A 65 8.43 0.81 4.77
C LEU A 65 9.56 -0.16 5.16
N GLY A 66 9.27 -1.45 5.36
CA GLY A 66 10.20 -2.43 5.91
C GLY A 66 9.97 -2.69 7.40
N GLY A 67 10.66 -3.68 7.95
CA GLY A 67 10.40 -4.19 9.31
C GLY A 67 9.31 -5.28 9.31
N ASN A 68 8.74 -5.56 10.49
CA ASN A 68 7.85 -6.73 10.66
C ASN A 68 6.37 -6.47 10.35
N LEU A 69 5.88 -5.22 10.44
CA LEU A 69 4.45 -4.90 10.34
C LEU A 69 4.22 -3.62 9.53
N SER A 70 3.06 -3.51 8.87
CA SER A 70 2.63 -2.27 8.22
C SER A 70 2.04 -1.28 9.23
N LEU A 71 2.13 0.01 8.90
CA LEU A 71 1.38 1.05 9.58
C LEU A 71 0.00 1.16 8.92
N TRP A 72 -1.06 0.98 9.70
CA TRP A 72 -2.45 0.96 9.25
C TRP A 72 -3.15 2.28 9.58
N GLY A 73 -4.20 2.61 8.83
CA GLY A 73 -4.99 3.81 9.07
C GLY A 73 -6.04 4.08 8.00
N ASP A 74 -6.43 5.35 7.85
CA ASP A 74 -7.46 5.80 6.91
C ASP A 74 -6.98 6.89 5.95
N TRP A 75 -7.43 6.81 4.71
CA TRP A 75 -7.20 7.83 3.69
C TRP A 75 -8.20 8.98 3.81
N SER A 76 -7.69 10.19 3.95
CA SER A 76 -8.45 11.41 3.78
C SER A 76 -8.86 11.63 2.31
N TYR A 77 -9.84 12.52 2.11
CA TYR A 77 -10.25 12.93 0.76
C TYR A 77 -9.15 13.68 0.00
N SER A 78 -8.21 14.31 0.71
CA SER A 78 -7.04 14.97 0.12
C SER A 78 -5.91 14.01 -0.26
N GLY A 79 -6.04 12.72 0.05
CA GLY A 79 -5.04 11.70 -0.33
C GLY A 79 -3.87 11.62 0.64
N VAL A 80 -4.12 11.82 1.93
CA VAL A 80 -3.21 11.58 3.04
C VAL A 80 -3.68 10.35 3.81
N LEU A 81 -2.77 9.45 4.16
CA LEU A 81 -2.99 8.31 5.04
C LEU A 81 -2.69 8.73 6.47
N HIS A 82 -3.73 8.74 7.31
CA HIS A 82 -3.61 8.97 8.75
C HIS A 82 -3.45 7.65 9.45
N THR A 83 -2.27 7.37 10.00
CA THR A 83 -2.01 6.08 10.65
C THR A 83 -2.54 6.03 12.09
N ASP A 84 -3.01 4.87 12.53
CA ASP A 84 -3.70 4.69 13.82
C ASP A 84 -2.77 4.85 15.06
N GLY A 85 -1.46 4.98 14.88
CA GLY A 85 -0.49 5.20 15.95
C GLY A 85 0.08 6.62 15.97
N ASP A 86 0.97 6.93 16.91
CA ASP A 86 1.74 8.19 16.96
C ASP A 86 2.73 8.35 15.79
N PHE A 87 2.54 7.59 14.71
CA PHE A 87 3.37 7.63 13.52
C PHE A 87 2.83 8.68 12.56
N SER A 88 3.75 9.30 11.83
CA SER A 88 3.49 10.39 10.89
C SER A 88 2.37 10.06 9.90
N ASP A 89 1.67 11.10 9.45
CA ASP A 89 0.80 11.01 8.29
C ASP A 89 1.64 10.82 7.03
N PHE A 90 1.13 10.08 6.04
CA PHE A 90 1.85 9.83 4.78
C PHE A 90 1.04 10.28 3.57
N ASP A 91 1.69 10.90 2.59
CA ASP A 91 1.07 11.13 1.29
C ASP A 91 1.04 9.85 0.43
N ARG A 92 0.47 9.95 -0.78
CA ARG A 92 0.44 8.84 -1.75
C ARG A 92 1.83 8.37 -2.22
N HIS A 93 2.88 9.16 -2.00
CA HIS A 93 4.25 8.82 -2.34
C HIS A 93 5.00 8.17 -1.17
N GLY A 94 4.33 7.98 -0.02
CA GLY A 94 4.94 7.44 1.19
C GLY A 94 5.85 8.44 1.89
N GLN A 95 5.70 9.74 1.60
CA GLN A 95 6.43 10.80 2.29
C GLN A 95 5.65 11.25 3.52
N PRO A 96 6.33 11.46 4.67
CA PRO A 96 5.70 12.09 5.82
C PRO A 96 5.15 13.48 5.48
N VAL A 97 3.98 13.85 6.03
CA VAL A 97 3.36 15.17 5.87
C VAL A 97 2.98 15.83 7.20
#